data_AF-A0A6M4MDS1-F1
#
_entry.id   AF-A0A6M4MDS1-F1
#
_cell.length_a   1.000
_cell.length_b   1.000
_cell.length_c   1.000
_cell.angle_alpha   90.00
_cell.angle_beta   90.00
_cell.angle_gamma   90.00
#
_symmetry.space_group_name_H-M   'P 1'
#
loop_
_entity.id
_entity.type
_entity.pdbx_description
1 polymer ?
#
loop_
_entity_poly.entity_id
_entity_poly.type
_entity_poly.pdbx_seq_one_letter_code
_entity_poly.pdbx_strand_id
1 'polypeptide(L)'
;MIFWKVIAFTISLQFFSLSTYAEEKSRYEVAGIDNESEFEEFFFSIQRNIKEEDYADLASKISFPISYEYKGATYQVNNEEEFVEKVEFIISNDFKKAILCENIENLRISSYGVRAIRGSIWMNLIYIGDEKTLPTFVSDFSNRDKWQYKITSLKETFLVREFLSECKTANGE
;
A
#
# COMPACT_ATOMS: atom_id res chain seq x y z
N MET A 1 48.59 0.36 68.35
CA MET A 1 48.95 -0.21 67.02
C MET A 1 47.72 -0.11 66.12
N ILE A 2 47.71 0.86 65.21
CA ILE A 2 46.59 1.14 64.30
C ILE A 2 46.96 0.53 62.95
N PHE A 3 46.23 -0.51 62.53
CA PHE A 3 46.38 -1.12 61.20
C PHE A 3 45.43 -0.42 60.23
N TRP A 4 45.96 0.38 59.31
CA TRP A 4 45.22 0.87 58.15
C TRP A 4 45.16 -0.23 57.10
N LYS A 5 43.96 -0.78 56.85
CA LYS A 5 43.66 -1.56 55.65
C LYS A 5 43.19 -0.60 54.57
N VAL A 6 44.00 -0.39 53.54
CA VAL A 6 43.60 0.29 52.31
C VAL A 6 42.70 -0.66 51.52
N ILE A 7 41.40 -0.37 51.47
CA ILE A 7 40.43 -1.09 50.65
C ILE A 7 40.52 -0.50 49.24
N ALA A 8 41.22 -1.18 48.34
CA ALA A 8 41.22 -0.84 46.92
C ALA A 8 39.86 -1.23 46.33
N PHE A 9 38.99 -0.23 46.14
CA PHE A 9 37.71 -0.39 45.48
C PHE A 9 37.93 -0.27 43.97
N THR A 10 38.06 -1.40 43.29
CA THR A 10 38.14 -1.44 41.83
C THR A 10 36.76 -1.13 41.26
N ILE A 11 36.57 0.10 40.76
CA ILE A 11 35.38 0.49 40.01
C ILE A 11 35.40 -0.25 38.68
N SER A 12 34.59 -1.30 38.58
CA SER A 12 34.36 -2.03 37.33
C SER A 12 33.49 -1.15 36.43
N LEU A 13 34.10 -0.48 35.46
CA LEU A 13 33.39 0.34 34.47
C LEU A 13 32.64 -0.61 33.52
N GLN A 14 31.37 -0.86 33.82
CA GLN A 14 30.47 -1.57 32.90
C GLN A 14 30.17 -0.62 31.74
N PHE A 15 30.73 -0.91 30.57
CA PHE A 15 30.34 -0.28 29.32
C PHE A 15 28.89 -0.67 29.03
N PHE A 16 27.94 0.14 29.47
CA PHE A 16 26.59 0.11 28.95
C PHE A 16 26.68 0.60 27.50
N SER A 17 26.64 -0.35 26.56
CA SER A 17 26.41 -0.02 25.15
C SER A 17 25.02 0.61 25.06
N LEU A 18 24.96 1.95 25.05
CA LEU A 18 23.76 2.64 24.60
C LEU A 18 23.64 2.32 23.11
N SER A 19 22.79 1.34 22.78
CA SER A 19 22.28 1.22 21.43
C SER A 19 21.47 2.49 21.17
N THR A 20 22.04 3.43 20.41
CA THR A 20 21.29 4.50 19.80
C THR A 20 20.35 3.84 18.79
N TYR A 21 19.11 3.59 19.21
CA TYR A 21 18.05 3.18 18.31
C TYR A 21 17.75 4.39 17.42
N ALA A 22 18.40 4.45 16.26
CA ALA A 22 18.00 5.40 15.23
C ALA A 22 16.63 4.92 14.74
N GLU A 23 15.59 5.70 15.01
CA GLU A 23 14.26 5.47 14.46
C GLU A 23 14.39 5.58 12.94
N GLU A 24 14.33 4.44 12.26
CA GLU A 24 14.34 4.41 10.80
C GLU A 24 13.07 5.06 10.30
N LYS A 25 13.25 6.18 9.62
CA LYS A 25 12.18 7.02 9.09
C LYS A 25 11.38 6.22 8.06
N SER A 26 10.07 6.03 8.27
CA SER A 26 9.24 5.28 7.32
C SER A 26 9.34 5.86 5.91
N ARG A 27 9.45 4.99 4.90
CA ARG A 27 9.40 5.40 3.48
C ARG A 27 8.12 6.15 3.12
N TYR A 28 7.05 5.98 3.90
CA TYR A 28 5.75 6.58 3.67
C TYR A 28 5.50 7.85 4.51
N GLU A 29 6.49 8.35 5.24
CA GLU A 29 6.29 9.53 6.12
C GLU A 29 5.75 10.74 5.34
N VAL A 30 6.17 10.94 4.09
CA VAL A 30 5.68 12.05 3.26
C VAL A 30 4.16 11.97 3.06
N ALA A 31 3.57 10.78 3.10
CA ALA A 31 2.13 10.53 3.05
C ALA A 31 1.46 10.59 4.44
N GLY A 32 2.21 10.92 5.50
CA GLY A 32 1.75 10.95 6.88
C GLY A 32 1.63 9.57 7.54
N ILE A 33 2.18 8.52 6.92
CA ILE A 33 2.12 7.14 7.38
C ILE A 33 3.42 6.85 8.14
N ASP A 34 3.30 6.60 9.44
CA ASP A 34 4.44 6.43 10.33
C ASP A 34 4.80 4.95 10.55
N ASN A 35 3.82 4.06 10.38
CA ASN A 35 3.99 2.61 10.52
C ASN A 35 4.06 1.95 9.14
N GLU A 36 5.28 1.66 8.70
CA GLU A 36 5.57 1.02 7.42
C GLU A 36 4.94 -0.36 7.30
N SER A 37 5.19 -1.23 8.27
CA SER A 37 4.70 -2.62 8.25
C SER A 37 3.19 -2.70 8.17
N GLU A 38 2.48 -1.83 8.90
CA GLU A 38 1.01 -1.81 8.89
C GLU A 38 0.45 -1.32 7.55
N PHE A 39 1.10 -0.36 6.90
CA PHE A 39 0.71 0.03 5.55
C PHE A 39 0.94 -1.09 4.53
N GLU A 40 2.08 -1.78 4.60
CA GLU A 40 2.39 -2.89 3.69
C GLU A 40 1.40 -4.04 3.88
N GLU A 41 1.09 -4.40 5.12
CA GLU A 41 0.05 -5.39 5.45
C GLU A 41 -1.31 -4.99 4.86
N PHE A 42 -1.66 -3.70 4.93
CA PHE A 42 -2.88 -3.19 4.31
C PHE A 42 -2.86 -3.34 2.79
N PHE A 43 -1.77 -2.95 2.12
CA PHE A 43 -1.65 -3.13 0.66
C PHE A 43 -1.76 -4.61 0.25
N PHE A 44 -1.09 -5.51 0.98
CA PHE A 44 -1.19 -6.94 0.72
C PHE A 44 -2.59 -7.50 1.02
N SER A 45 -3.33 -6.92 1.96
CA SER A 45 -4.73 -7.28 2.18
C SER A 45 -5.59 -6.96 0.95
N ILE A 46 -5.43 -5.79 0.33
CA ILE A 46 -6.12 -5.44 -0.92
C ILE A 46 -5.81 -6.44 -2.03
N GLN A 47 -4.52 -6.77 -2.22
CA GLN A 47 -4.12 -7.77 -3.23
C GLN A 47 -4.77 -9.13 -2.95
N ARG A 48 -4.81 -9.56 -1.67
CA ARG A 48 -5.47 -10.81 -1.26
C ARG A 48 -6.97 -10.77 -1.54
N ASN A 49 -7.68 -9.72 -1.14
CA ASN A 49 -9.11 -9.59 -1.40
C ASN A 49 -9.43 -9.67 -2.91
N ILE A 50 -8.62 -9.02 -3.76
CA ILE A 50 -8.78 -9.07 -5.21
C ILE A 50 -8.47 -10.48 -5.77
N LYS A 51 -7.43 -11.15 -5.23
CA LYS A 51 -7.04 -12.50 -5.66
C LYS A 51 -8.10 -13.54 -5.32
N GLU A 52 -8.59 -13.50 -4.09
CA GLU A 52 -9.55 -14.45 -3.51
C GLU A 52 -11.01 -14.08 -3.81
N GLU A 53 -11.25 -12.93 -4.45
CA GLU A 53 -12.57 -12.40 -4.80
C GLU A 53 -13.45 -12.10 -3.57
N ASP A 54 -12.81 -11.82 -2.43
CA ASP A 54 -13.47 -11.35 -1.22
C ASP A 54 -13.73 -9.83 -1.30
N TYR A 55 -14.70 -9.48 -2.14
CA TYR A 55 -15.05 -8.09 -2.41
C TYR A 55 -15.85 -7.43 -1.30
N ALA A 56 -16.43 -8.22 -0.38
CA ALA A 56 -17.09 -7.68 0.80
C ALA A 56 -16.05 -7.11 1.77
N ASP A 57 -14.98 -7.85 2.07
CA ASP A 57 -13.90 -7.36 2.91
C ASP A 57 -13.05 -6.28 2.20
N LEU A 58 -12.97 -6.29 0.86
CA LEU A 58 -12.40 -5.16 0.11
C LEU A 58 -13.24 -3.90 0.29
N ALA A 59 -14.57 -4.00 0.17
CA ALA A 59 -15.48 -2.86 0.24
C ALA A 59 -15.37 -2.14 1.58
N SER A 60 -15.22 -2.87 2.69
CA SER A 60 -15.08 -2.28 4.02
C SER A 60 -13.78 -1.48 4.23
N LYS A 61 -12.83 -1.56 3.29
CA LYS A 61 -11.56 -0.79 3.28
C LYS A 61 -11.64 0.45 2.38
N ILE A 62 -12.77 0.67 1.71
CA ILE A 62 -12.96 1.76 0.75
C ILE A 62 -13.66 2.92 1.44
N SER A 63 -13.10 4.11 1.26
CA SER A 63 -13.79 5.33 1.62
C SER A 63 -14.68 5.76 0.47
N PHE A 64 -15.97 5.52 0.62
CA PHE A 64 -16.97 5.96 -0.34
C PHE A 64 -17.26 7.47 -0.24
N PRO A 65 -17.71 8.10 -1.35
CA PRO A 65 -17.97 7.50 -2.65
C PRO A 65 -16.71 7.33 -3.53
N ILE A 66 -16.73 6.33 -4.42
CA ILE A 66 -15.71 6.14 -5.46
C ILE A 66 -16.31 6.31 -6.85
N SER A 67 -15.46 6.54 -7.85
CA SER A 67 -15.86 6.66 -9.26
C SER A 67 -15.16 5.62 -10.14
N TYR A 68 -15.90 5.00 -11.06
CA TYR A 68 -15.36 4.09 -12.07
C TYR A 68 -15.79 4.52 -13.49
N GLU A 69 -14.98 4.19 -14.49
CA GLU A 69 -15.31 4.33 -15.90
C GLU A 69 -15.80 3.00 -16.46
N TYR A 70 -16.91 3.03 -17.19
CA TYR A 70 -17.42 1.88 -17.93
C TYR A 70 -18.00 2.35 -19.25
N LYS A 71 -17.56 1.73 -20.36
CA LYS A 71 -18.01 2.09 -21.72
C LYS A 71 -17.90 3.60 -22.04
N GLY A 72 -16.86 4.27 -21.53
CA GLY A 72 -16.58 5.68 -21.80
C GLY A 72 -17.41 6.69 -21.00
N ALA A 73 -18.19 6.22 -20.02
CA ALA A 73 -18.91 7.07 -19.07
C ALA A 73 -18.39 6.84 -17.65
N THR A 74 -18.44 7.88 -16.82
CA THR A 74 -18.09 7.80 -15.39
C THR A 74 -19.34 7.56 -14.57
N TYR A 75 -19.24 6.60 -13.64
CA TYR A 75 -20.28 6.21 -12.70
C TYR A 75 -19.75 6.33 -11.29
N GLN A 76 -20.66 6.45 -10.33
CA GLN A 76 -20.35 6.57 -8.92
C GLN A 76 -20.91 5.37 -8.15
N VAL A 77 -20.19 5.01 -7.08
CA VAL A 77 -20.57 4.00 -6.09
C VAL A 77 -20.53 4.69 -4.74
N ASN A 78 -21.63 4.65 -4.00
CA ASN A 78 -21.78 5.47 -2.80
C ASN A 78 -21.58 4.70 -1.49
N ASN A 79 -21.56 3.37 -1.54
CA ASN A 79 -21.46 2.52 -0.36
C ASN A 79 -20.94 1.12 -0.73
N GLU A 80 -20.71 0.30 0.30
CA GLU A 80 -20.19 -1.07 0.19
C GLU A 80 -21.13 -2.00 -0.60
N GLU A 81 -22.44 -1.91 -0.40
CA GLU A 81 -23.42 -2.75 -1.07
C GLU A 81 -23.40 -2.51 -2.59
N GLU A 82 -23.46 -1.23 -3.01
CA GLU A 82 -23.34 -0.85 -4.41
C GLU A 82 -22.00 -1.26 -5.03
N PHE A 83 -20.91 -1.30 -4.25
CA PHE A 83 -19.61 -1.73 -4.73
C PHE A 83 -19.62 -3.21 -5.09
N VAL A 84 -20.13 -4.06 -4.19
CA VAL A 84 -20.20 -5.50 -4.41
C VAL A 84 -21.13 -5.81 -5.58
N GLU A 85 -22.29 -5.14 -5.69
CA GLU A 85 -23.21 -5.32 -6.81
C GLU A 85 -22.59 -4.97 -8.17
N LYS A 86 -21.72 -3.96 -8.21
CA LYS A 86 -21.12 -3.44 -9.46
C LYS A 86 -19.68 -3.92 -9.66
N VAL A 87 -19.21 -4.88 -8.87
CA VAL A 87 -17.78 -5.21 -8.79
C VAL A 87 -17.18 -5.64 -10.12
N GLU A 88 -17.94 -6.33 -10.97
CA GLU A 88 -17.47 -6.75 -12.30
C GLU A 88 -17.18 -5.57 -13.26
N PHE A 89 -17.81 -4.41 -13.02
CA PHE A 89 -17.57 -3.19 -13.79
C PHE A 89 -16.46 -2.33 -13.20
N ILE A 90 -16.26 -2.43 -11.88
CA ILE A 90 -15.25 -1.68 -11.13
C ILE A 90 -13.89 -2.38 -11.24
N ILE A 91 -13.85 -3.68 -10.92
CA ILE A 91 -12.68 -4.56 -10.93
C ILE A 91 -12.70 -5.38 -12.22
N SER A 92 -12.28 -4.76 -13.32
CA SER A 92 -12.07 -5.48 -14.56
C SER A 92 -10.88 -6.45 -14.46
N ASN A 93 -10.79 -7.42 -15.37
CA ASN A 93 -9.63 -8.33 -15.42
C ASN A 93 -8.29 -7.62 -15.56
N ASP A 94 -8.25 -6.50 -16.30
CA ASP A 94 -7.02 -5.73 -16.49
C ASP A 94 -6.66 -4.97 -15.21
N PHE A 95 -7.65 -4.44 -14.51
CA PHE A 95 -7.47 -3.84 -13.19
C PHE A 95 -6.95 -4.87 -12.18
N LYS A 96 -7.57 -6.05 -12.12
CA LYS A 96 -7.16 -7.16 -11.25
C LYS A 96 -5.70 -7.53 -11.49
N LYS A 97 -5.28 -7.69 -12.75
CA LYS A 97 -3.87 -7.94 -13.10
C LYS A 97 -2.95 -6.80 -12.70
N ALA A 98 -3.35 -5.56 -12.96
CA ALA A 98 -2.54 -4.39 -12.64
C ALA A 98 -2.22 -4.31 -11.14
N ILE A 99 -3.22 -4.55 -10.28
CA ILE A 99 -3.02 -4.52 -8.83
C ILE A 99 -2.26 -5.74 -8.32
N LEU A 100 -2.57 -6.95 -8.80
CA LEU A 100 -1.90 -8.18 -8.36
C LEU A 100 -0.42 -8.25 -8.76
N CYS A 101 0.01 -7.47 -9.76
CA CYS A 101 1.40 -7.39 -10.17
C CYS A 101 2.11 -6.12 -9.69
N GLU A 102 1.42 -5.22 -8.99
CA GLU A 102 2.05 -4.03 -8.43
C GLU A 102 2.94 -4.46 -7.27
N ASN A 103 4.22 -4.08 -7.33
CA ASN A 103 5.17 -4.33 -6.26
C ASN A 103 5.11 -3.17 -5.26
N ILE A 104 5.16 -3.48 -3.96
CA ILE A 104 5.19 -2.50 -2.88
C ILE A 104 6.29 -1.44 -3.10
N GLU A 105 7.46 -1.83 -3.61
CA GLU A 105 8.59 -0.93 -3.92
C GLU A 105 8.31 0.08 -5.03
N ASN A 106 7.35 -0.22 -5.91
CA ASN A 106 7.02 0.62 -7.07
C ASN A 106 5.88 1.59 -6.79
N LEU A 107 5.30 1.57 -5.59
CA LEU A 107 4.24 2.47 -5.21
C LEU A 107 4.71 3.92 -5.27
N ARG A 108 3.87 4.79 -5.84
CA ARG A 108 4.15 6.22 -5.89
C ARG A 108 3.74 6.86 -4.57
N ILE A 109 4.70 7.43 -3.87
CA ILE A 109 4.50 8.07 -2.56
C ILE A 109 4.47 9.59 -2.73
N SER A 110 3.51 10.26 -2.11
CA SER A 110 3.39 11.71 -2.12
C SER A 110 2.64 12.23 -0.88
N SER A 111 2.58 13.54 -0.70
CA SER A 111 1.77 14.17 0.36
C SER A 111 0.26 13.92 0.21
N TYR A 112 -0.18 13.43 -0.95
CA TYR A 112 -1.57 13.06 -1.20
C TYR A 112 -1.88 11.61 -0.82
N GLY A 113 -0.87 10.83 -0.40
CA GLY A 113 -0.98 9.42 -0.10
C GLY A 113 -0.09 8.54 -0.97
N VAL A 114 -0.39 7.24 -0.95
CA VAL A 114 0.35 6.20 -1.67
C VAL A 114 -0.49 5.64 -2.80
N ARG A 115 0.05 5.60 -4.03
CA ARG A 115 -0.69 5.17 -5.22
C ARG A 115 -0.08 3.92 -5.85
N ALA A 116 -0.92 2.92 -6.10
CA ALA A 116 -0.59 1.84 -7.05
C ALA A 116 -0.72 2.40 -8.48
N ILE A 117 0.39 2.45 -9.23
CA ILE A 117 0.48 3.21 -10.48
C ILE A 117 -0.43 2.61 -11.56
N ARG A 118 -0.50 1.27 -11.64
CA ARG A 118 -1.11 0.58 -12.77
C ARG A 118 -2.61 0.34 -12.62
N GLY A 119 -3.11 0.26 -11.38
CA GLY A 119 -4.55 0.16 -11.09
C GLY A 119 -5.14 1.42 -10.46
N SER A 120 -4.37 2.50 -10.28
CA SER A 120 -4.87 3.79 -9.79
C SER A 120 -5.71 3.71 -8.53
N ILE A 121 -5.23 2.90 -7.60
CA ILE A 121 -5.72 2.89 -6.22
C ILE A 121 -4.90 3.93 -5.46
N TRP A 122 -5.58 4.90 -4.86
CA TRP A 122 -5.01 5.78 -3.85
C TRP A 122 -5.32 5.26 -2.47
N MET A 123 -4.27 5.06 -1.67
CA MET A 123 -4.32 4.59 -0.31
C MET A 123 -3.88 5.73 0.61
N ASN A 124 -4.82 6.18 1.43
CA ASN A 124 -4.69 7.39 2.23
C ASN A 124 -5.07 7.12 3.69
N LEU A 125 -4.60 8.00 4.57
CA LEU A 125 -5.12 8.09 5.94
C LEU A 125 -6.41 8.89 5.94
N ILE A 126 -7.38 8.42 6.71
CA ILE A 126 -8.61 9.16 6.99
C ILE A 126 -8.65 9.46 8.48
N TYR A 127 -9.04 10.69 8.79
CA TYR A 127 -9.23 11.16 10.15
C TYR A 127 -10.73 11.22 10.42
N ILE A 128 -11.19 10.52 11.46
CA ILE A 128 -12.56 10.62 11.95
C ILE A 128 -12.49 11.42 13.26
N GLY A 129 -12.81 12.72 13.17
CA GLY A 129 -12.55 13.66 14.27
C GLY A 129 -11.05 13.91 14.44
N ASP A 130 -10.57 13.89 15.68
CA ASP A 130 -9.15 14.09 16.03
C ASP A 130 -8.38 12.75 16.13
N GLU A 131 -9.04 11.62 15.91
CA GLU A 131 -8.44 10.29 15.98
C GLU A 131 -7.95 9.86 14.59
N LYS A 132 -6.65 9.56 14.49
CA LYS A 132 -6.05 8.90 13.33
C LYS A 132 -6.52 7.44 13.34
N THR A 133 -7.60 7.14 12.64
CA THR A 133 -8.07 5.77 12.49
C THR A 133 -7.18 5.05 11.49
N LEU A 134 -6.46 4.03 11.95
CA LEU A 134 -5.92 2.97 11.11
C LEU A 134 -7.00 1.87 10.97
N PRO A 135 -7.05 1.12 9.85
CA PRO A 135 -6.08 1.07 8.77
C PRO A 135 -6.50 1.94 7.58
N THR A 136 -5.48 2.32 6.81
CA THR A 136 -5.51 2.97 5.49
C THR A 136 -6.80 2.72 4.71
N PHE A 137 -7.39 3.76 4.12
CA PHE A 137 -8.55 3.59 3.26
C PHE A 137 -8.15 3.74 1.80
N VAL A 138 -8.84 3.03 0.91
CA VAL A 138 -8.82 3.37 -0.50
C VAL A 138 -9.72 4.57 -0.72
N SER A 139 -9.13 5.74 -1.01
CA SER A 139 -9.85 7.00 -1.21
C SER A 139 -10.21 7.27 -2.66
N ASP A 140 -9.52 6.62 -3.60
CA ASP A 140 -9.88 6.62 -5.01
C ASP A 140 -9.57 5.24 -5.57
N PHE A 141 -10.60 4.61 -6.12
CA PHE A 141 -10.56 3.29 -6.73
C PHE A 141 -11.04 3.47 -8.16
N SER A 142 -10.09 3.68 -9.07
CA SER A 142 -10.40 4.20 -10.39
C SER A 142 -9.75 3.36 -11.47
N ASN A 143 -10.55 2.66 -12.25
CA ASN A 143 -10.13 2.09 -13.53
C ASN A 143 -10.00 3.15 -14.64
N ARG A 144 -10.15 4.45 -14.32
CA ARG A 144 -10.11 5.59 -15.26
C ARG A 144 -8.72 5.90 -15.80
N ASP A 145 -7.65 5.45 -15.13
CA ASP A 145 -6.33 5.61 -15.72
C ASP A 145 -6.30 4.76 -16.97
N LYS A 146 -6.48 5.45 -18.09
CA LYS A 146 -6.20 4.97 -19.43
C LYS A 146 -4.71 4.68 -19.53
N TRP A 147 -4.24 3.65 -18.84
CA TRP A 147 -3.33 2.68 -19.43
C TRP A 147 -4.08 1.88 -20.51
N GLN A 148 -4.86 2.57 -21.35
CA GLN A 148 -4.86 2.22 -22.74
C GLN A 148 -3.42 2.49 -23.17
N TYR A 149 -2.58 1.46 -23.12
CA TYR A 149 -1.69 1.28 -24.25
C TYR A 149 -2.62 1.25 -25.47
N LYS A 150 -2.94 2.43 -26.02
CA LYS A 150 -3.21 2.51 -27.44
C LYS A 150 -1.87 2.10 -28.01
N ILE A 151 -1.72 0.80 -28.28
CA ILE A 151 -0.50 0.23 -28.85
C ILE A 151 -0.30 0.97 -30.16
N THR A 152 0.48 2.04 -30.11
CA THR A 152 0.76 2.88 -31.26
C THR A 152 2.14 2.51 -31.82
N SER A 153 2.95 1.77 -31.06
CA SER A 153 4.22 1.24 -31.51
C SER A 153 4.61 -0.10 -30.87
N LEU A 154 5.43 -0.88 -31.59
CA LEU A 154 5.98 -2.18 -31.17
C LEU A 154 6.78 -2.15 -29.85
N LYS A 155 7.30 -0.99 -29.43
CA LYS A 155 8.00 -0.83 -28.14
C LYS A 155 7.08 -0.99 -26.93
N GLU A 156 5.82 -0.58 -27.06
CA GLU A 156 4.85 -0.66 -25.97
C GLU A 156 4.31 -2.09 -25.78
N THR A 157 4.16 -2.83 -26.88
CA THR A 157 3.84 -4.26 -26.85
C THR A 157 4.94 -5.08 -26.16
N PHE A 158 6.19 -4.64 -26.26
CA PHE A 158 7.32 -5.25 -25.57
C PHE A 158 7.22 -5.04 -24.05
N LEU A 159 6.94 -3.81 -23.60
CA LEU A 159 6.77 -3.49 -22.17
C LEU A 159 5.60 -4.24 -21.53
N VAL A 160 4.48 -4.42 -22.24
CA VAL A 160 3.34 -5.22 -21.75
C VAL A 160 3.69 -6.71 -21.65
N ARG A 161 4.46 -7.25 -22.60
CA ARG A 161 4.91 -8.66 -22.55
C ARG A 161 5.95 -8.89 -21.47
N GLU A 162 6.90 -7.97 -21.31
CA GLU A 162 7.90 -7.98 -20.25
C GLU A 162 7.22 -7.89 -18.88
N PHE A 163 6.26 -6.99 -18.71
CA PHE A 163 5.44 -6.91 -17.49
C PHE A 163 4.68 -8.21 -17.17
N LEU A 164 3.99 -8.79 -18.16
CA LEU A 164 3.28 -10.06 -17.96
C LEU A 164 4.23 -11.22 -17.65
N SER A 165 5.50 -11.16 -18.08
CA SER A 165 6.53 -12.11 -17.66
C SER A 165 7.06 -11.85 -16.26
N GLU A 166 7.19 -10.59 -15.84
CA GLU A 166 7.61 -10.20 -14.48
C GLU A 166 6.55 -10.57 -13.42
N CYS A 167 5.26 -10.42 -13.75
CA CYS A 167 4.14 -10.88 -12.91
C CYS A 167 4.23 -12.37 -12.54
N LYS A 168 4.71 -13.21 -13.47
CA LYS A 168 4.85 -14.66 -13.26
C LYS A 168 5.98 -14.97 -12.28
N THR A 169 7.12 -14.30 -12.45
CA THR A 169 8.28 -14.47 -11.57
C THR A 169 8.05 -13.96 -10.15
N ALA A 170 7.22 -12.93 -9.94
CA ALA A 170 6.90 -12.40 -8.61
C ALA A 170 5.91 -13.26 -7.81
N ASN A 171 5.08 -14.05 -8.50
CA ASN A 171 4.06 -14.90 -7.88
C ASN A 171 4.44 -16.39 -7.79
N GLY A 172 5.68 -16.75 -8.16
CA GLY A 172 6.21 -18.11 -7.98
C GLY A 172 5.67 -19.15 -8.96
N GLU A 173 5.41 -18.79 -10.21
CA GLU A 173 5.19 -19.73 -11.33
C GLU A 173 6.38 -19.77 -12.29
#